data_AF-A0A6L4ZK90-F1
#
_entry.id   AF-A0A6L4ZK90-F1
#
_cell.length_a   1.000
_cell.length_b   1.000
_cell.length_c   1.000
_cell.angle_alpha   90.00
_cell.angle_beta   90.00
_cell.angle_gamma   90.00
#
_symmetry.space_group_name_H-M   'P 1'
#
loop_
_entity.id
_entity.type
_entity.pdbx_description
1 polymer ?
#
loop_
_entity_poly.entity_id
_entity_poly.type
_entity_poly.pdbx_seq_one_letter_code
_entity_poly.pdbx_strand_id
1 'polypeptide(L)'
;KIDSATVTELEGIVSEVRGKLETANTSELEALYEKLTKASHKVAEQMYRQPPPGEQAESASASSGGSSSNSRNPKDDDVIDAEYVDVDDKK
;
A
#
# COMPACT_ATOMS: atom_id res chain seq x y z
N LYS A 1 -4.96 15.07 -5.67
CA LYS A 1 -6.26 14.79 -6.28
C LYS A 1 -6.01 13.55 -7.10
N ILE A 2 -6.87 12.53 -7.05
CA ILE A 2 -6.63 11.32 -7.84
C ILE A 2 -6.83 11.67 -9.31
N ASP A 3 -5.90 11.25 -10.16
CA ASP A 3 -5.94 11.47 -11.59
C ASP A 3 -7.06 10.63 -12.24
N SER A 4 -7.83 11.25 -13.14
CA SER A 4 -8.98 10.60 -13.77
C SER A 4 -8.59 9.40 -14.63
N ALA A 5 -7.40 9.40 -15.25
CA ALA A 5 -6.94 8.25 -16.02
C ALA A 5 -6.64 7.05 -15.12
N THR A 6 -6.17 7.30 -13.89
CA THR A 6 -5.94 6.23 -12.90
C THR A 6 -7.25 5.61 -12.43
N VAL A 7 -8.30 6.42 -12.24
CA VAL A 7 -9.64 5.93 -11.91
C VAL A 7 -10.22 5.08 -13.05
N THR A 8 -10.17 5.59 -14.29
CA THR A 8 -10.66 4.85 -15.47
C THR A 8 -9.89 3.55 -15.71
N GLU A 9 -8.58 3.54 -15.49
CA GLU A 9 -7.75 2.33 -15.56
C GLU A 9 -8.20 1.28 -14.52
N LEU A 10 -8.43 1.69 -13.27
CA LEU A 10 -8.92 0.80 -12.22
C LEU A 10 -10.30 0.23 -12.55
N GLU A 11 -11.24 1.06 -13.02
CA GLU A 11 -12.58 0.62 -13.43
C GLU A 11 -12.52 -0.41 -14.55
N GLY A 12 -11.64 -0.20 -15.54
CA GLY A 12 -11.40 -1.17 -16.61
C GLY A 12 -10.89 -2.51 -16.09
N ILE A 13 -9.90 -2.49 -15.19
CA ILE A 13 -9.35 -3.71 -14.58
C ILE A 13 -10.42 -4.44 -13.75
N VAL A 14 -11.22 -3.73 -12.96
CA VAL A 14 -12.33 -4.34 -12.19
C VAL A 14 -13.36 -4.98 -13.12
N SER A 15 -13.70 -4.35 -14.24
CA SER A 15 -14.60 -4.93 -15.23
C SER A 15 -14.00 -6.18 -15.89
N GLU A 16 -12.70 -6.15 -16.23
CA GLU A 16 -11.97 -7.29 -16.79
C GLU A 16 -11.97 -8.48 -15.82
N VAL A 17 -11.63 -8.23 -14.55
CA VAL A 17 -11.64 -9.23 -13.47
C VAL A 17 -13.03 -9.84 -13.32
N ARG A 18 -14.09 -9.01 -13.23
CA ARG A 18 -15.47 -9.50 -13.09
C ARG A 18 -15.94 -10.33 -14.27
N GLY A 19 -15.57 -9.94 -15.49
CA GLY A 19 -15.95 -10.67 -16.71
C GLY A 19 -15.21 -12.01 -16.84
N LYS A 20 -13.99 -12.08 -16.32
CA LYS A 20 -13.15 -13.28 -16.41
C LYS A 20 -13.21 -14.20 -15.20
N LEU A 21 -13.73 -13.76 -14.05
CA LEU A 21 -13.72 -14.51 -12.79
C LEU A 21 -14.22 -15.96 -12.92
N GLU A 22 -15.30 -16.16 -13.70
CA GLU A 22 -15.97 -17.45 -13.87
C GLU A 22 -15.35 -18.33 -14.98
N THR A 23 -14.47 -17.78 -15.81
CA THR A 23 -13.97 -18.44 -17.04
C THR A 23 -12.45 -18.52 -17.14
N ALA A 24 -11.74 -17.73 -16.31
CA ALA A 24 -10.30 -17.68 -16.29
C ALA A 24 -9.69 -18.90 -15.62
N ASN A 25 -8.56 -19.35 -16.16
CA ASN A 25 -7.74 -20.37 -15.54
C ASN A 25 -6.90 -19.75 -14.41
N THR A 26 -6.30 -20.57 -13.54
CA THR A 26 -5.51 -20.10 -12.39
C THR A 26 -4.46 -19.06 -12.75
N SER A 27 -3.69 -19.27 -13.84
CA SER A 27 -2.67 -18.32 -14.28
C SER A 27 -3.26 -16.97 -14.75
N GLU A 28 -4.45 -16.99 -15.37
CA GLU A 28 -5.14 -15.76 -15.76
C GLU A 28 -5.69 -15.02 -14.53
N LEU A 29 -6.21 -15.74 -13.54
CA LEU A 29 -6.67 -15.16 -12.28
C LEU A 29 -5.51 -14.52 -11.50
N GLU A 30 -4.33 -15.18 -11.45
CA GLU A 30 -3.13 -14.60 -10.85
C GLU A 30 -2.69 -13.31 -11.56
N ALA A 31 -2.68 -13.31 -12.89
CA ALA A 31 -2.33 -12.12 -13.68
C ALA A 31 -3.33 -10.97 -13.46
N LEU A 32 -4.63 -11.28 -13.36
CA LEU A 32 -5.69 -10.30 -13.08
C LEU A 32 -5.59 -9.76 -11.65
N TYR A 33 -5.28 -10.62 -10.68
CA TYR A 33 -5.03 -10.22 -9.30
C TYR A 33 -3.85 -9.27 -9.20
N GLU A 34 -2.72 -9.60 -9.84
CA GLU A 34 -1.53 -8.75 -9.90
C GLU A 34 -1.83 -7.38 -10.52
N LYS A 35 -2.60 -7.35 -11.61
CA LYS A 35 -3.07 -6.09 -12.22
C LYS A 35 -3.89 -5.26 -11.24
N LEU A 36 -4.87 -5.86 -10.56
CA LEU A 36 -5.75 -5.16 -9.62
C LEU A 36 -4.97 -4.61 -8.43
N THR A 37 -4.05 -5.40 -7.86
CA THR A 37 -3.19 -4.98 -6.75
C THR A 37 -2.32 -3.78 -7.13
N LYS A 38 -1.70 -3.80 -8.31
CA LYS A 38 -0.90 -2.68 -8.82
C LYS A 38 -1.73 -1.41 -9.02
N ALA A 39 -2.94 -1.54 -9.56
CA ALA A 39 -3.85 -0.42 -9.74
C ALA A 39 -4.28 0.18 -8.38
N SER A 40 -4.55 -0.66 -7.38
CA SER A 40 -4.85 -0.23 -6.01
C SER A 40 -3.70 0.56 -5.38
N HIS A 41 -2.46 0.06 -5.50
CA HIS A 41 -1.28 0.78 -5.02
C HIS A 41 -1.10 2.13 -5.72
N LYS A 42 -1.32 2.20 -7.04
CA LYS A 42 -1.22 3.45 -7.80
C LYS A 42 -2.24 4.49 -7.33
N VAL A 43 -3.45 4.07 -6.98
CA VAL A 43 -4.47 4.94 -6.37
C VAL A 43 -4.04 5.39 -4.98
N ALA A 44 -3.59 4.46 -4.12
CA ALA A 44 -3.12 4.77 -2.77
C ALA A 44 -1.96 5.78 -2.81
N GLU A 45 -0.96 5.58 -3.67
CA GLU A 45 0.15 6.52 -3.87
C GLU A 45 -0.33 7.93 -4.19
N GLN A 46 -1.36 8.09 -5.03
CA GLN A 46 -1.90 9.41 -5.36
C GLN A 46 -2.71 10.04 -4.24
N MET A 47 -3.36 9.22 -3.40
CA MET A 47 -4.04 9.71 -2.20
C MET A 47 -3.04 10.19 -1.15
N TYR A 48 -1.95 9.46 -0.92
CA TYR A 48 -0.92 9.83 0.07
C TYR A 48 0.04 10.92 -0.43
N ARG A 49 0.25 11.06 -1.75
CA ARG A 49 0.99 12.19 -2.33
C ARG A 49 0.22 13.51 -2.28
N GLN A 50 -1.04 13.51 -1.85
CA GLN A 50 -1.71 14.75 -1.50
C GLN A 50 -1.02 15.34 -0.27
N PRO A 51 -0.48 16.57 -0.34
CA PRO A 51 -0.05 17.24 0.87
C PRO A 51 -1.24 17.30 1.84
N PRO A 52 -1.02 17.12 3.15
CA PRO A 52 -2.08 17.34 4.13
C PRO A 52 -2.67 18.74 3.90
N PRO A 53 -4.01 18.89 3.99
CA PRO A 53 -4.62 20.21 3.91
C PRO A 53 -4.12 21.06 5.09
N GLY A 54 -3.07 21.84 4.86
CA GLY A 54 -2.33 22.57 5.89
C GLY A 54 -0.92 23.02 5.47
N GLU A 55 -0.23 22.27 4.60
CA GLU A 55 1.12 22.63 4.16
C GLU A 55 1.11 23.52 2.90
N GLN A 56 0.56 24.72 3.05
CA GLN A 56 0.82 25.82 2.11
C GLN A 56 1.22 27.07 2.88
N ALA A 57 2.31 26.98 3.66
CA ALA A 57 3.14 28.11 4.03
C ALA A 57 4.46 27.59 4.63
N GLU A 58 5.56 28.27 4.29
CA GLU A 58 6.88 28.16 4.93
C GLU A 58 7.65 26.86 4.75
N SER A 59 8.27 26.73 3.58
CA SER A 59 9.65 26.21 3.52
C SER A 59 10.43 26.91 2.40
N ALA A 60 10.53 28.22 2.54
CA ALA A 60 11.55 29.02 1.87
C ALA A 60 12.13 30.00 2.91
N SER A 61 13.33 29.69 3.37
CA SER A 61 14.22 30.53 4.18
C SER A 61 13.91 30.64 5.68
N ALA A 62 14.70 29.95 6.52
CA ALA A 62 15.64 30.64 7.43
C ALA A 62 16.41 29.62 8.30
N SER A 63 17.71 29.83 8.30
CA SER A 63 18.72 29.18 9.13
C SER A 63 18.49 29.40 10.64
N SER A 64 19.07 28.48 11.42
CA SER A 64 19.68 28.70 12.73
C SER A 64 18.82 28.45 13.99
N GLY A 65 19.10 27.31 14.62
CA GLY A 65 19.57 27.34 16.02
C GLY A 65 18.64 26.76 17.08
N GLY A 66 19.10 25.68 17.72
CA GLY A 66 18.84 25.44 19.14
C GLY A 66 18.25 24.08 19.49
N SER A 67 19.11 23.18 20.00
CA SER A 67 18.95 22.32 21.19
C SER A 67 17.55 21.78 21.56
N SER A 68 17.35 20.52 21.99
CA SER A 68 18.23 19.42 22.36
C SER A 68 17.33 18.24 22.76
N SER A 69 17.86 17.01 22.64
CA SER A 69 17.49 15.76 23.35
C SER A 69 16.04 15.26 23.35
N ASN A 70 15.83 14.02 22.91
CA ASN A 70 15.81 12.87 23.84
C ASN A 70 15.73 11.51 23.11
N SER A 71 16.74 10.66 23.38
CA SER A 71 16.70 9.21 23.59
C SER A 71 15.95 8.24 22.65
N ARG A 72 16.75 7.45 21.92
CA ARG A 72 16.80 5.96 21.91
C ARG A 72 15.47 5.20 22.06
N ASN A 73 15.03 4.45 21.04
CA ASN A 73 15.37 3.04 20.82
C ASN A 73 14.67 2.51 19.54
N PRO A 74 15.33 1.76 18.64
CA PRO A 74 14.64 0.96 17.63
C PRO A 74 13.98 -0.23 18.33
N LYS A 75 12.68 -0.45 18.08
CA LYS A 75 12.07 -1.75 18.33
C LYS A 75 11.89 -2.39 16.97
N ASP A 76 12.72 -3.40 16.75
CA ASP A 76 12.57 -4.42 15.73
C ASP A 76 11.12 -4.94 15.74
N ASP A 77 10.43 -4.74 14.62
CA ASP A 77 9.29 -5.56 14.24
C ASP A 77 9.85 -6.95 13.89
N ASP A 78 10.07 -7.77 14.91
CA ASP A 78 10.28 -9.21 14.73
C ASP A 78 9.00 -9.79 14.14
N VAL A 79 9.05 -9.95 12.82
CA VAL A 79 8.09 -10.68 12.00
C VAL A 79 7.87 -12.04 12.67
N ILE A 80 6.64 -12.27 13.13
CA ILE A 80 6.24 -13.57 13.66
C ILE A 80 6.01 -14.48 12.45
N ASP A 81 6.95 -15.41 12.22
CA ASP A 81 6.80 -16.46 11.23
C ASP A 81 5.57 -17.30 11.58
N ALA A 82 4.55 -17.22 10.72
CA ALA A 82 3.29 -17.95 10.86
C ALA A 82 3.47 -19.43 10.50
N GLU A 83 4.42 -20.12 11.11
CA GLU A 83 4.52 -21.57 11.07
C GLU A 83 3.66 -22.19 12.18
N TYR A 84 2.52 -22.76 11.76
CA TYR A 84 1.61 -23.54 12.57
C TYR A 84 2.34 -24.75 13.16
N VAL A 85 2.53 -24.78 14.49
CA VAL A 85 3.03 -25.96 15.19
C VAL A 85 1.86 -26.95 15.33
N ASP A 86 1.89 -28.03 14.54
CA ASP A 86 1.02 -29.19 14.71
C ASP A 86 1.13 -29.69 16.16
N VAL A 87 0.07 -29.49 16.95
CA VAL A 87 -0.06 -30.06 18.30
C VAL A 87 -0.52 -31.50 18.22
N ASP A 88 0.30 -32.34 17.60
CA ASP A 88 0.24 -33.79 17.77
C ASP A 88 1.38 -34.21 18.69
N ASP A 89 1.12 -34.25 19.99
CA ASP A 89 1.76 -35.25 20.83
C ASP A 89 0.91 -35.62 22.05
N LYS A 90 0.36 -36.84 21.92
CA LYS A 90 -0.27 -37.71 22.90
C LYS A 90 0.29 -37.57 24.31
N LYS A 91 -0.60 -37.35 25.29
CA LYS A 91 -0.62 -38.07 26.57
C LYS A 91 -2.05 -38.32 27.04
#